data_AF-A0A8S3FA52-F1
#
_entry.id   AF-A0A8S3FA52-F1
#
_cell.length_a   1.000
_cell.length_b   1.000
_cell.length_c   1.000
_cell.angle_alpha   90.00
_cell.angle_beta   90.00
_cell.angle_gamma   90.00
#
_symmetry.space_group_name_H-M   'P 1'
#
loop_
_entity.id
_entity.type
_entity.pdbx_description
1 polymer ?
#
loop_
_entity_poly.entity_id
_entity_poly.type
_entity_poly.pdbx_seq_one_letter_code
_entity_poly.pdbx_strand_id
1 'polypeptide(L)'
;MNEEEKSMKDGMKYLVTLGKGTSSEITLVDHWYSAETYERVFKQAGFKLFEWIPVQLDRNKDDDYLIDLVDGNGLIGFIARMA
;
A
#
# COMPACT_ATOMS: atom_id res chain seq x y z
N MET A 1 18.50 -4.58 20.71
CA MET A 1 17.81 -4.23 19.46
C MET A 1 17.37 -5.53 18.84
N ASN A 2 16.09 -5.85 18.97
CA ASN A 2 15.51 -7.10 18.46
C ASN A 2 15.15 -6.93 16.97
N GLU A 3 14.97 -8.03 16.25
CA GLU A 3 14.73 -8.00 14.80
C GLU A 3 13.42 -7.27 14.42
N GLU A 4 12.51 -7.10 15.37
CA GLU A 4 11.27 -6.32 15.21
C GLU A 4 11.53 -4.82 15.00
N GLU A 5 12.52 -4.23 15.68
CA GLU A 5 12.94 -2.84 15.44
C GLU A 5 13.63 -2.65 14.08
N LYS A 6 14.14 -3.73 13.47
CA LYS A 6 14.71 -3.70 12.12
C LYS A 6 13.63 -3.72 11.03
N SER A 7 12.53 -4.45 11.22
CA SER A 7 11.45 -4.58 10.22
C SER A 7 10.70 -3.25 9.95
N MET A 8 10.68 -2.31 10.90
CA MET A 8 10.18 -0.95 10.63
C MET A 8 11.08 -0.16 9.65
N LYS A 9 12.29 -0.65 9.33
CA LYS A 9 13.17 -0.07 8.29
C LYS A 9 12.94 -0.64 6.89
N ASP A 10 12.12 -1.67 6.73
CA ASP A 10 11.86 -2.27 5.41
C ASP A 10 10.79 -1.52 4.60
N GLY A 11 10.30 -0.39 5.15
CA GLY A 11 9.48 0.58 4.43
C GLY A 11 10.30 1.37 3.41
N MET A 12 10.16 1.07 2.12
CA MET A 12 10.63 1.99 1.07
C MET A 12 9.78 3.26 1.14
N LYS A 13 10.41 4.39 1.47
CA LYS A 13 9.78 5.70 1.51
C LYS A 13 9.97 6.40 0.17
N TYR A 14 8.87 6.65 -0.54
CA TYR A 14 8.90 7.48 -1.74
C TYR A 14 8.41 8.88 -1.40
N LEU A 15 9.19 9.88 -1.80
CA LEU A 15 8.82 11.29 -1.68
C LEU A 15 8.57 11.81 -3.08
N VAL A 16 7.31 12.16 -3.37
CA VAL A 16 6.94 12.78 -4.65
C VAL A 16 6.49 14.20 -4.39
N THR A 17 7.08 15.15 -5.13
CA THR A 17 6.72 16.57 -5.13
C THR A 17 6.09 16.91 -6.47
N LEU A 18 4.78 17.19 -6.48
CA LEU A 18 4.00 17.37 -7.72
C LEU A 18 4.04 18.79 -8.31
N GLY A 19 4.97 19.63 -7.88
CA GLY A 19 5.20 20.96 -8.44
C GLY A 19 6.25 21.73 -7.64
N LYS A 20 7.26 22.27 -8.31
CA LYS A 20 8.32 23.05 -7.67
C LYS A 20 8.01 24.53 -7.80
N GLY A 21 7.86 25.24 -6.68
CA GLY A 21 7.68 26.70 -6.68
C GLY A 21 6.24 27.19 -6.96
N THR A 22 5.22 26.38 -6.67
CA THR A 22 3.82 26.84 -6.62
C THR A 22 3.40 27.00 -5.14
N SER A 23 2.40 27.82 -4.85
CA SER A 23 1.84 27.94 -3.48
C SER A 23 1.08 26.68 -3.01
N SER A 24 1.13 25.59 -3.77
CA SER A 24 0.40 24.35 -3.53
C SER A 24 1.35 23.17 -3.68
N GLU A 25 2.39 23.13 -2.83
CA GLU A 25 3.26 21.96 -2.73
C GLU A 25 2.51 20.83 -2.04
N ILE A 26 2.21 19.77 -2.80
CA ILE A 26 1.72 18.50 -2.24
C ILE A 26 2.92 17.58 -2.09
N THR A 27 3.11 17.10 -0.86
CA THR A 27 4.11 16.08 -0.54
C THR A 27 3.39 14.77 -0.28
N LEU A 28 3.59 13.79 -1.18
CA LEU A 28 3.13 12.43 -0.96
C LEU A 28 4.25 11.63 -0.30
N VAL A 29 3.92 10.92 0.77
CA VAL A 29 4.82 10.01 1.48
C VAL A 29 4.15 8.65 1.54
N ASP A 30 4.66 7.72 0.73
CA ASP A 30 4.18 6.34 0.72
C ASP A 30 5.14 5.41 1.45
N HIS A 31 4.58 4.42 2.14
CA HIS A 31 5.32 3.39 2.87
C HIS A 31 4.93 2.01 2.32
N TRP A 32 5.93 1.27 1.85
CA TRP A 32 5.75 -0.10 1.38
C TRP A 32 6.13 -1.11 2.45
N TYR A 33 5.16 -1.83 3.00
CA TYR A 33 5.42 -2.92 3.94
C TYR A 33 5.23 -4.28 3.27
N SER A 34 5.90 -5.30 3.80
CA SER A 34 5.71 -6.69 3.33
C SER A 34 4.30 -7.19 3.64
N ALA A 35 3.82 -8.19 2.88
CA ALA A 35 2.51 -8.79 3.10
C ALA A 35 2.38 -9.37 4.53
N GLU A 36 3.44 -9.99 5.05
CA GLU A 36 3.49 -10.55 6.40
C GLU A 36 3.34 -9.46 7.47
N THR A 37 3.87 -8.27 7.20
CA THR A 37 3.76 -7.13 8.13
C THR A 37 2.31 -6.70 8.26
N TYR A 38 1.59 -6.55 7.15
CA TYR A 38 0.17 -6.23 7.18
C TYR A 38 -0.63 -7.30 7.92
N GLU A 39 -0.49 -8.57 7.53
CA GLU A 39 -1.22 -9.68 8.16
C GLU A 39 -0.99 -9.75 9.67
N ARG A 40 0.25 -9.59 10.11
CA ARG A 40 0.60 -9.59 11.54
C ARG A 40 -0.10 -8.46 12.28
N VAL A 41 -0.08 -7.24 11.75
CA VAL A 41 -0.71 -6.07 12.37
C VAL A 41 -2.23 -6.25 12.47
N PHE A 42 -2.88 -6.74 11.40
CA PHE A 42 -4.34 -6.98 11.43
C PHE A 42 -4.72 -8.09 12.42
N LYS A 43 -3.95 -9.19 12.48
CA LYS A 43 -4.16 -10.25 13.48
C LYS A 43 -4.00 -9.72 14.91
N GLN A 44 -2.99 -8.88 15.16
CA GLN A 44 -2.78 -8.25 16.47
C GLN A 44 -3.92 -7.30 16.86
N ALA A 45 -4.54 -6.63 15.90
CA ALA A 45 -5.71 -5.78 16.12
C ALA A 45 -7.02 -6.57 16.34
N GLY A 46 -6.99 -7.90 16.28
CA GLY A 46 -8.14 -8.77 16.57
C GLY A 46 -8.94 -9.21 15.34
N PHE A 47 -8.49 -8.86 14.13
CA PHE A 47 -9.10 -9.36 12.90
C PHE A 47 -8.79 -10.85 12.76
N LYS A 48 -9.82 -11.65 12.55
CA LYS A 48 -9.69 -13.12 12.48
C LYS A 48 -9.57 -13.63 11.05
N LEU A 49 -10.11 -12.87 10.11
CA LEU A 49 -10.03 -13.14 8.68
C LEU A 49 -9.29 -12.00 8.01
N PHE A 50 -8.28 -12.35 7.22
CA PHE A 50 -7.51 -11.44 6.39
C PHE A 50 -7.27 -12.11 5.03
N GLU A 51 -7.67 -11.46 3.95
CA GLU A 51 -7.56 -11.98 2.59
C GLU A 51 -7.05 -10.90 1.66
N TRP A 52 -6.02 -11.22 0.88
CA TRP A 52 -5.53 -10.37 -0.21
C TRP A 52 -6.41 -10.54 -1.44
N ILE A 53 -6.80 -9.42 -2.05
CA ILE A 53 -7.68 -9.43 -3.21
C ILE A 53 -7.01 -8.65 -4.35
N PRO A 54 -6.85 -9.26 -5.53
CA PRO A 54 -6.39 -8.55 -6.71
C PRO A 54 -7.31 -7.37 -7.02
N VAL A 55 -6.72 -6.22 -7.34
CA VAL A 55 -7.49 -5.06 -7.80
C VAL A 55 -8.08 -5.40 -9.17
N GLN A 56 -9.40 -5.25 -9.31
CA GLN A 56 -10.09 -5.39 -10.58
C GLN A 56 -10.36 -4.00 -11.15
N LEU A 57 -9.84 -3.74 -12.35
CA LEU A 57 -10.12 -2.53 -13.11
C LEU A 57 -11.03 -2.86 -14.30
N ASP A 58 -11.93 -1.93 -14.63
CA ASP A 58 -12.66 -1.93 -15.88
C ASP A 58 -11.82 -1.26 -16.95
N ARG A 59 -11.13 -2.08 -17.75
CA ARG A 59 -10.23 -1.61 -18.83
C ARG A 59 -10.89 -0.70 -19.87
N ASN A 60 -12.22 -0.64 -19.92
CA ASN A 60 -12.94 0.24 -20.85
C ASN A 60 -13.29 1.60 -20.24
N LYS A 61 -13.09 1.79 -18.93
CA LYS A 61 -13.47 3.01 -18.21
C LYS A 61 -12.30 3.62 -17.44
N ASP A 62 -11.35 2.80 -17.03
CA ASP A 62 -10.23 3.24 -16.22
C ASP A 62 -9.07 3.73 -17.09
N ASP A 63 -8.33 4.71 -16.55
CA ASP A 63 -7.19 5.34 -17.21
C ASP A 63 -6.05 4.33 -17.42
N ASP A 64 -5.35 4.41 -18.56
CA ASP A 64 -4.21 3.56 -18.89
C ASP A 64 -3.14 3.56 -17.78
N TYR A 65 -2.97 4.70 -17.09
CA TYR A 65 -2.08 4.80 -15.93
C TYR A 65 -2.48 3.84 -14.79
N LEU A 66 -3.77 3.70 -14.52
CA LEU A 66 -4.26 2.79 -13.48
C LEU A 66 -4.10 1.33 -13.91
N ILE A 67 -4.31 1.05 -15.20
CA ILE A 67 -4.11 -0.28 -15.78
C ILE A 67 -2.65 -0.70 -15.61
N ASP A 68 -1.70 0.14 -15.99
CA ASP A 68 -0.26 -0.14 -15.84
C ASP A 68 0.14 -0.34 -14.37
N LEU A 69 -0.44 0.46 -13.47
CA LEU A 69 -0.18 0.36 -12.04
C LEU A 69 -0.69 -0.96 -11.45
N VAL A 70 -1.83 -1.47 -11.91
CA VAL A 70 -2.39 -2.76 -11.46
C VAL A 70 -1.68 -3.95 -12.13
N ASP A 71 -1.47 -3.91 -13.44
CA ASP A 71 -0.80 -4.99 -14.18
C ASP A 71 0.68 -5.16 -13.72
N GLY A 72 1.30 -4.08 -13.24
CA GLY A 72 2.63 -4.11 -12.60
C GLY A 72 2.66 -4.65 -11.16
N ASN A 73 1.54 -5.15 -10.62
CA ASN A 73 1.36 -5.48 -9.19
C ASN A 73 1.63 -4.30 -8.24
N GLY A 74 1.45 -3.06 -8.71
CA GLY A 74 1.64 -1.86 -7.93
C GLY A 74 0.52 -1.58 -6.92
N LEU A 75 -0.62 -2.26 -7.05
CA LEU A 75 -1.77 -2.13 -6.15
C LEU A 75 -2.36 -3.50 -5.82
N ILE A 76 -2.62 -3.74 -4.53
CA ILE A 76 -3.32 -4.92 -4.03
C ILE A 76 -4.33 -4.49 -2.97
N GLY A 77 -5.54 -5.04 -3.03
CA GLY A 77 -6.57 -4.82 -2.01
C GLY A 77 -6.48 -5.88 -0.91
N PHE A 78 -7.14 -5.63 0.21
CA PHE A 78 -7.38 -6.66 1.22
C PHE A 78 -8.74 -6.48 1.88
N ILE A 79 -9.29 -7.57 2.40
CA ILE A 79 -10.46 -7.58 3.29
C ILE A 79 -10.02 -8.10 4.65
N ALA A 80 -10.35 -7.37 5.71
CA ALA A 80 -10.18 -7.81 7.09
C ALA A 80 -11.53 -7.75 7.82
N ARG A 81 -11.88 -8.80 8.58
CA ARG A 81 -13.15 -8.85 9.35
C ARG A 81 -12.94 -9.30 10.81
N MET A 82 -13.67 -8.64 11.70
CA MET A 82 -13.87 -9.07 13.09
C MET A 82 -15.01 -10.09 13.05
N ALA A 83 -14.75 -11.36 13.36
CA ALA A 83 -15.78 -12.41 13.32
C ALA A 83 -16.84 -12.22 14.42
#